data_AF-A0A0C1D7I6-F1
#
_entry.id   AF-A0A0C1D7I6-F1
#
_cell.length_a   1.000
_cell.length_b   1.000
_cell.length_c   1.000
_cell.angle_alpha   90.00
_cell.angle_beta   90.00
_cell.angle_gamma   90.00
#
_symmetry.space_group_name_H-M   'P 1'
#
loop_
_entity.id
_entity.type
_entity.pdbx_description
1 polymer ?
#
loop_
_entity_poly.entity_id
_entity_poly.type
_entity_poly.pdbx_seq_one_letter_code
_entity_poly.pdbx_strand_id
1 'polypeptide(L)' 'MKSLELNNLGVQEMNKTEMSQVEGGGIVNNTLNEVLASLSTALNSVGADTSTFLNKTVTNVLKLVWSL' A
#
# COMPACT_ATOMS: atom_id res chain seq x y z
N MET A 1 17.92 37.17 7.46
CA MET A 1 17.15 36.81 8.67
C MET A 1 18.16 36.62 9.80
N LYS A 2 17.87 37.08 11.03
CA LYS A 2 18.75 36.81 12.19
C LYS A 2 18.49 35.38 12.66
N SER A 3 19.56 34.64 12.95
CA SER A 3 19.45 33.27 13.46
C SER A 3 18.70 33.27 14.79
N LEU A 4 17.67 32.43 14.92
CA LEU A 4 16.97 32.21 16.19
C LEU A 4 17.80 31.23 17.02
N GLU A 5 18.37 31.69 18.12
CA GLU A 5 19.05 30.80 19.08
C GLU A 5 18.00 30.14 19.98
N LEU A 6 17.67 28.89 19.66
CA LEU A 6 16.62 28.10 20.35
C LEU A 6 17.03 27.63 21.76
N ASN A 7 18.34 27.67 22.09
CA ASN A 7 18.89 27.27 23.38
C ASN A 7 18.27 28.03 24.57
N ASN A 8 17.92 29.30 24.39
CA ASN A 8 17.31 30.12 25.46
C ASN A 8 15.80 29.90 25.61
N LEU A 9 15.18 29.10 24.75
CA LEU A 9 13.74 28.82 24.76
C LEU A 9 13.40 27.47 25.40
N GLY A 10 14.41 26.69 25.84
CA GLY A 10 14.19 25.36 26.43
C GLY A 10 13.53 24.35 25.49
N VAL A 11 13.51 24.65 24.18
CA VAL A 11 12.96 23.78 23.15
C VAL A 11 14.07 22.95 22.55
N GLN A 12 13.82 21.64 22.40
CA GLN A 12 14.75 20.73 21.76
C GLN A 12 14.58 20.83 20.24
N GLU A 13 15.69 20.95 19.50
CA GLU A 13 15.65 20.88 18.05
C GLU A 13 15.19 19.49 17.62
N MET A 14 14.04 19.46 16.94
CA MET A 14 13.42 18.24 16.45
C MET A 14 14.34 17.56 15.44
N ASN A 15 14.57 16.25 15.59
CA ASN A 15 15.41 15.54 14.65
C ASN A 15 14.66 15.25 13.32
N LYS A 16 15.40 14.93 12.26
CA LYS A 16 14.82 14.70 10.91
C LYS A 16 13.74 13.60 10.89
N THR A 17 13.86 12.58 11.72
CA THR A 17 12.91 11.48 11.83
C THR A 17 11.60 11.95 12.46
N GLU A 18 11.67 12.76 13.50
CA GLU A 18 10.52 13.35 14.18
C GLU A 18 9.81 14.38 13.27
N MET A 19 10.57 15.22 12.56
CA MET A 19 10.01 16.14 11.55
C MET A 19 9.26 15.40 10.44
N SER A 20 9.83 14.30 9.94
CA SER A 20 9.20 13.47 8.90
C SER A 20 7.84 12.90 9.35
N GLN A 21 7.68 12.56 10.63
CA GLN A 21 6.40 12.06 11.14
C GLN A 21 5.35 13.18 11.29
N VAL A 22 5.75 14.41 11.57
CA VAL A 22 4.82 15.55 11.71
C VAL A 22 4.37 16.09 10.36
N GLU A 23 5.29 16.22 9.39
CA GLU A 23 4.98 16.76 8.06
C GLU A 23 4.44 15.70 7.08
N GLY A 24 4.73 14.41 7.30
CA GLY A 24 4.38 13.29 6.42
C GLY A 24 3.18 12.43 6.86
N GLY A 25 2.40 12.87 7.86
CA GLY A 25 1.20 12.16 8.35
C GLY A 25 1.48 11.00 9.31
N GLY A 26 2.73 10.83 9.75
CA GLY A 26 3.13 9.97 10.86
C GLY A 26 2.68 8.52 10.75
N ILE A 27 2.45 7.90 11.92
CA ILE A 27 2.05 6.49 12.04
C ILE A 27 0.76 6.20 11.26
N VAL A 28 -0.21 7.12 11.30
CA VAL A 28 -1.51 6.93 10.64
C VAL A 28 -1.35 6.80 9.12
N ASN A 29 -0.56 7.67 8.49
CA ASN A 29 -0.33 7.60 7.04
C ASN A 29 0.41 6.31 6.64
N ASN A 30 1.40 5.88 7.44
CA ASN A 30 2.08 4.60 7.21
C ASN A 30 1.13 3.41 7.31
N THR A 31 0.32 3.34 8.37
CA THR A 31 -0.67 2.27 8.53
C THR A 31 -1.69 2.27 7.39
N LEU A 32 -2.15 3.44 6.95
CA LEU A 32 -3.08 3.53 5.83
C LEU A 32 -2.45 3.01 4.53
N ASN A 33 -1.19 3.35 4.25
CA ASN A 33 -0.46 2.87 3.09
C ASN A 33 -0.25 1.35 3.12
N GLU A 34 0.07 0.77 4.28
CA GLU A 34 0.20 -0.68 4.44
C GLU A 34 -1.12 -1.42 4.20
N VAL A 35 -2.23 -0.87 4.70
CA VAL A 35 -3.58 -1.42 4.47
C VAL A 35 -3.93 -1.33 2.98
N LEU A 36 -3.67 -0.19 2.33
CA LEU A 36 -3.92 -0.02 0.90
C LEU A 36 -3.05 -0.96 0.03
N ALA A 37 -1.79 -1.15 0.40
CA ALA A 37 -0.89 -2.09 -0.28
C ALA A 37 -1.38 -3.55 -0.13
N SER A 38 -1.83 -3.92 1.06
CA SER A 38 -2.40 -5.24 1.33
C SER A 38 -3.69 -5.46 0.53
N LEU A 39 -4.56 -4.46 0.48
CA LEU A 39 -5.80 -4.48 -0.29
C LEU A 39 -5.53 -4.62 -1.79
N SER A 40 -4.58 -3.84 -2.33
CA SER A 40 -4.16 -3.93 -3.74
C SER A 40 -3.64 -5.33 -4.08
N THR A 41 -2.83 -5.92 -3.20
CA THR A 41 -2.30 -7.28 -3.37
C THR A 41 -3.42 -8.32 -3.39
N ALA A 42 -4.36 -8.24 -2.44
CA ALA A 42 -5.52 -9.13 -2.39
C ALA A 42 -6.38 -9.01 -3.66
N LEU A 43 -6.65 -7.78 -4.11
CA LEU A 43 -7.46 -7.52 -5.29
C LEU A 43 -6.82 -8.10 -6.56
N ASN A 44 -5.50 -7.95 -6.70
CA ASN A 44 -4.75 -8.54 -7.81
C ASN A 44 -4.80 -10.07 -7.78
N SER A 45 -4.70 -10.69 -6.60
CA SER A 45 -4.80 -12.15 -6.45
C SER A 45 -6.18 -12.66 -6.88
N VAL A 46 -7.26 -12.03 -6.39
CA VAL A 46 -8.64 -12.41 -6.76
C VAL A 46 -8.87 -12.27 -8.27
N GLY A 47 -8.35 -11.20 -8.88
CA GLY A 47 -8.40 -11.01 -10.33
C GLY A 47 -7.70 -12.13 -11.10
N ALA A 48 -6.48 -12.49 -10.68
CA ALA A 48 -5.69 -13.56 -11.29
C ALA A 48 -6.37 -14.94 -11.16
N ASP A 49 -6.92 -15.26 -9.98
CA ASP A 49 -7.61 -16.52 -9.72
C ASP A 49 -8.89 -16.62 -10.55
N THR A 50 -9.65 -15.53 -10.65
CA THR A 50 -10.88 -15.46 -11.45
C THR A 50 -10.58 -15.68 -12.93
N SER A 51 -9.55 -15.01 -13.46
CA SER A 51 -9.09 -15.20 -14.84
C SER A 51 -8.68 -16.66 -15.10
N THR A 52 -7.93 -17.26 -14.18
CA THR A 52 -7.51 -18.66 -14.26
C THR A 52 -8.71 -19.61 -14.26
N PHE A 53 -9.68 -19.38 -13.38
CA PHE A 53 -10.91 -20.17 -13.31
C PHE A 53 -11.72 -20.08 -14.61
N LEU A 54 -11.91 -18.86 -15.15
CA LEU A 54 -12.58 -18.64 -16.43
C LEU A 54 -11.87 -19.39 -17.56
N ASN A 55 -10.55 -19.28 -17.66
CA ASN A 55 -9.77 -19.95 -18.69
C ASN A 55 -9.91 -21.48 -18.61
N LYS A 56 -9.83 -22.05 -17.41
CA LYS A 56 -10.05 -23.49 -17.18
C LYS A 56 -11.45 -23.91 -17.57
N THR A 57 -12.46 -23.14 -17.18
CA THR A 57 -13.86 -23.42 -17.48
C THR A 57 -14.10 -23.43 -18.99
N VAL A 58 -13.67 -22.37 -19.69
CA VAL A 58 -13.79 -22.28 -21.16
C VAL A 58 -13.06 -23.44 -21.83
N THR A 59 -11.82 -23.72 -21.43
CA THR A 59 -11.03 -24.82 -22.01
C THR A 59 -11.71 -26.17 -21.82
N ASN A 60 -12.26 -26.44 -20.63
CA ASN A 60 -12.92 -27.71 -20.34
C ASN A 60 -14.25 -27.86 -21.08
N VAL A 61 -15.06 -26.80 -21.16
CA VAL A 61 -16.30 -26.81 -21.97
C VAL A 61 -15.96 -27.03 -23.44
N LEU A 62 -14.93 -26.37 -23.95
CA LEU A 62 -14.48 -26.56 -25.33
C LEU A 62 -14.06 -28.02 -25.54
N LYS A 63 -13.19 -28.57 -24.70
CA LYS A 63 -12.79 -29.99 -24.76
C LYS A 63 -13.99 -30.94 -24.75
N LEU A 64 -15.00 -30.68 -23.92
CA LEU A 64 -16.22 -31.48 -23.88
C LEU A 64 -16.96 -31.42 -25.23
N VAL A 65 -17.20 -30.22 -25.77
CA VAL A 65 -17.89 -30.03 -27.05
C VAL A 65 -17.16 -30.72 -28.20
N TRP A 66 -15.83 -30.64 -28.27
CA TRP A 66 -15.05 -31.29 -29.33
C TRP A 66 -14.84 -32.79 -29.12
N SER A 67 -15.17 -33.32 -27.93
CA SER A 67 -15.11 -34.76 -27.64
C SER A 67 -16.41 -35.52 -27.90
N LEU A 68 -17.50 -34.80 -28.20
CA LEU A 68 -18.81 -35.31 -28.61
C LEU A 68 -18.91 -35.38 -30.14
#